data_AF-A0A7V5LEZ5-F1
#
_entry.id   AF-A0A7V5LEZ5-F1
#
_cell.length_a   1.000
_cell.length_b   1.000
_cell.length_c   1.000
_cell.angle_alpha   90.00
_cell.angle_beta   90.00
_cell.angle_gamma   90.00
#
_symmetry.space_group_name_H-M   'P 1'
#
loop_
_entity.id
_entity.type
_entity.pdbx_description
1 polymer ?
#
loop_
_entity_poly.entity_id
_entity_poly.type
_entity_poly.pdbx_seq_one_letter_code
_entity_poly.pdbx_strand_id
1 'polypeptide(L)'
;MKGKPVVIWIAIVLFLALAVNAEAARIFVWDHNNGAIVRDQVFNDSMTVCESMTRTLDEIGLEYTCETFLPEYLGDYDLVIINLGYPGCG
;
A
#
# COMPACT_ATOMS: atom_id res chain seq x y z
N MET A 1 11.58 39.79 -30.55
CA MET A 1 11.11 38.40 -30.75
C MET A 1 10.39 37.94 -29.49
N LYS A 2 9.04 37.93 -29.50
CA LYS A 2 8.19 37.48 -28.38
C LYS A 2 7.94 35.98 -28.48
N GLY A 3 8.95 35.16 -28.24
CA GLY A 3 8.75 33.74 -27.93
C GLY A 3 8.58 33.62 -26.41
N LYS A 4 7.60 32.84 -25.94
CA LYS A 4 7.37 32.32 -24.55
C LYS A 4 5.94 32.54 -24.01
N PRO A 5 4.92 32.00 -24.70
CA PRO A 5 3.83 31.37 -23.94
C PRO A 5 3.73 29.86 -24.21
N VAL A 6 3.98 29.40 -25.44
CA VAL A 6 3.69 28.02 -25.86
C VAL A 6 4.51 26.97 -25.10
N VAL A 7 5.79 27.23 -24.83
CA VAL A 7 6.68 26.28 -24.13
C VAL A 7 6.24 26.03 -22.68
N ILE A 8 5.70 27.06 -22.02
CA ILE A 8 5.25 26.95 -20.62
C ILE A 8 3.99 26.09 -20.52
N TRP A 9 3.05 26.25 -21.46
CA TRP A 9 1.81 25.46 -21.48
C TRP A 9 2.05 23.97 -21.71
N ILE A 10 3.00 23.61 -22.59
CA ILE A 10 3.33 22.20 -22.86
C ILE A 10 3.90 21.52 -21.61
N ALA A 11 4.78 22.19 -20.86
CA ALA A 11 5.35 21.63 -19.64
C ALA A 11 4.30 21.39 -18.54
N ILE A 12 3.33 22.29 -18.40
CA ILE A 12 2.24 22.16 -17.41
C ILE A 12 1.31 20.99 -17.78
N VAL A 13 0.96 20.85 -19.06
CA VAL A 13 0.11 19.74 -19.53
C VAL A 13 0.80 18.40 -19.37
N LEU A 14 2.11 18.31 -19.65
CA LEU A 14 2.90 17.10 -19.42
C LEU A 14 3.00 16.76 -17.92
N PHE A 15 3.20 17.76 -17.06
CA PHE A 15 3.23 17.54 -15.61
C PHE A 15 1.89 17.05 -15.06
N LEU A 16 0.78 17.64 -15.52
CA LEU A 16 -0.57 17.19 -15.18
C LEU A 16 -0.85 15.79 -15.73
N ALA A 17 -0.43 15.48 -16.96
CA ALA A 17 -0.60 14.15 -17.54
C ALA A 17 0.21 13.08 -16.79
N LEU A 18 1.39 13.41 -16.28
CA LEU A 18 2.19 12.50 -15.45
C LEU A 18 1.60 12.31 -14.05
N ALA A 19 1.04 13.37 -13.46
CA ALA A 19 0.36 13.30 -12.17
C ALA A 19 -0.95 12.48 -12.22
N VAL A 20 -1.58 12.35 -13.39
CA VAL A 20 -2.86 11.64 -13.58
C VAL A 20 -2.67 10.13 -13.80
N ASN A 21 -1.45 9.65 -14.10
CA ASN A 21 -1.20 8.23 -14.43
C ASN A 21 -0.46 7.44 -13.35
N ALA A 22 -0.20 8.04 -12.18
CA ALA A 22 0.18 7.28 -11.00
C ALA A 22 -1.09 6.90 -10.25
N GLU A 23 -1.89 5.98 -10.81
CA GLU A 23 -2.91 5.31 -9.98
C GLU A 23 -2.16 4.63 -8.84
N ALA A 24 -2.46 5.04 -7.60
CA ALA A 24 -1.94 4.38 -6.43
C ALA A 24 -2.41 2.92 -6.46
N ALA A 25 -1.47 1.98 -6.37
CA ALA A 25 -1.80 0.56 -6.31
C ALA A 25 -2.76 0.33 -5.14
N ARG A 26 -3.92 -0.27 -5.41
CA ARG A 26 -4.91 -0.61 -4.40
C ARG A 26 -4.48 -1.88 -3.71
N ILE A 27 -3.92 -1.75 -2.51
CA ILE A 27 -3.43 -2.87 -1.71
C ILE A 27 -4.46 -3.24 -0.65
N PHE A 28 -4.85 -4.52 -0.59
CA PHE A 28 -5.64 -5.08 0.50
C PHE A 28 -4.75 -5.95 1.39
N VAL A 29 -4.78 -5.71 2.70
CA VAL A 29 -4.11 -6.53 3.71
C VAL A 29 -5.18 -7.26 4.50
N TRP A 30 -5.18 -8.59 4.43
CA TRP A 30 -6.14 -9.39 5.17
C TRP A 30 -5.57 -9.85 6.51
N ASP A 31 -6.13 -9.37 7.62
CA ASP A 31 -5.79 -9.87 8.96
C ASP A 31 -6.59 -11.13 9.33
N HIS A 32 -6.22 -12.26 8.72
CA HIS A 32 -6.82 -13.55 9.03
C HIS A 32 -6.49 -14.02 10.46
N ASN A 33 -5.34 -13.65 11.02
CA ASN A 33 -4.87 -14.21 12.30
C ASN A 33 -5.45 -13.52 13.53
N ASN A 34 -6.38 -12.58 13.34
CA ASN A 34 -7.18 -11.98 14.38
C ASN A 34 -6.34 -11.44 15.57
N GLY A 35 -5.23 -10.75 15.25
CA GLY A 35 -4.38 -10.11 16.26
C GLY A 35 -3.36 -11.00 16.97
N ALA A 36 -2.94 -12.12 16.38
CA ALA A 36 -1.82 -12.90 16.92
C ALA A 36 -0.54 -12.04 17.03
N ILE A 37 0.00 -11.89 18.24
CA ILE A 37 1.22 -11.12 18.50
C ILE A 37 2.45 -11.98 18.21
N VAL A 38 3.36 -11.44 17.40
CA VAL A 38 4.66 -12.04 17.09
C VAL A 38 5.79 -11.09 17.46
N ARG A 39 7.01 -11.63 17.56
CA ARG A 39 8.22 -10.80 17.64
C ARG A 39 8.64 -10.41 16.23
N ASP A 40 8.39 -9.17 15.86
CA ASP A 40 8.78 -8.66 14.55
C ASP A 40 10.29 -8.41 14.48
N GLN A 41 10.94 -8.90 13.42
CA GLN A 41 12.40 -8.78 13.24
C GLN A 41 12.80 -7.47 12.56
N VAL A 42 11.89 -6.83 11.83
CA VAL A 42 12.15 -5.59 11.09
C VAL A 42 12.17 -4.41 12.05
N PHE A 43 11.16 -4.32 12.91
CA PHE A 43 10.98 -3.25 13.88
C PHE A 43 11.51 -3.60 15.28
N ASN A 44 11.92 -4.85 15.49
CA ASN A 44 12.40 -5.35 16.78
C ASN A 44 11.42 -5.06 17.93
N ASP A 45 10.13 -5.30 17.69
CA ASP A 45 9.05 -5.03 18.63
C ASP A 45 8.04 -6.19 18.64
N SER A 46 7.18 -6.23 19.67
CA SER A 46 6.10 -7.21 19.79
C SER A 46 4.82 -6.60 19.23
N MET A 47 4.41 -7.08 18.05
CA MET A 47 3.25 -6.56 17.34
C MET A 47 2.53 -7.67 16.57
N THR A 48 1.33 -7.40 16.11
CA THR A 48 0.63 -8.28 15.19
C THR A 48 1.28 -8.22 13.81
N VAL A 49 1.04 -9.25 13.01
CA VAL A 49 1.60 -9.27 11.66
C VAL A 49 0.87 -8.31 10.71
N CYS A 50 -0.44 -7.99 10.90
CA CYS A 50 -1.03 -6.85 10.15
C CYS A 50 -0.29 -5.57 10.53
N GLU A 51 -0.05 -5.27 11.81
CA GLU A 51 0.70 -4.07 12.22
C GLU A 51 2.11 -3.98 11.61
N SER A 52 2.86 -5.08 11.57
CA SER A 52 4.17 -5.12 10.92
C SER A 52 4.09 -4.81 9.42
N MET A 53 3.12 -5.42 8.73
CA MET A 53 2.93 -5.22 7.30
C MET A 53 2.48 -3.79 7.00
N THR A 54 1.47 -3.30 7.71
CA THR A 54 0.89 -1.97 7.50
C THR A 54 1.90 -0.88 7.82
N ARG A 55 2.70 -1.05 8.87
CA ARG A 55 3.80 -0.12 9.17
C ARG A 55 4.88 -0.10 8.09
N THR A 56 5.20 -1.27 7.53
CA THR A 56 6.14 -1.35 6.39
C THR A 56 5.58 -0.59 5.19
N LEU A 57 4.29 -0.76 4.88
CA LEU A 57 3.61 -0.05 3.79
C LEU A 57 3.58 1.48 4.04
N ASP A 58 3.32 1.90 5.27
CA ASP A 58 3.36 3.32 5.68
C ASP A 58 4.77 3.92 5.46
N GLU A 59 5.84 3.20 5.84
CA GLU A 59 7.22 3.69 5.70
C GLU A 59 7.66 3.85 4.23
N ILE A 60 7.10 3.05 3.31
CA ILE A 60 7.34 3.17 1.87
C ILE A 60 6.31 4.06 1.17
N GLY A 61 5.36 4.66 1.90
CA GLY A 61 4.37 5.60 1.38
C GLY A 61 3.33 4.96 0.47
N LEU A 62 2.95 3.71 0.72
CA LEU A 62 1.88 3.02 0.01
C LEU A 62 0.59 3.02 0.80
N GLU A 63 -0.51 3.40 0.15
CA GLU A 63 -1.85 3.32 0.72
C GLU A 63 -2.37 1.87 0.67
N TYR A 64 -3.14 1.49 1.69
CA TYR A 64 -3.72 0.15 1.80
C TYR A 64 -5.04 0.18 2.55
N THR A 65 -5.80 -0.91 2.43
CA THR A 65 -6.95 -1.24 3.27
C THR A 65 -6.60 -2.48 4.09
N CYS A 66 -6.52 -2.42 5.44
CA CYS A 66 -6.43 -3.62 6.31
C CYS A 66 -7.81 -3.88 6.94
N GLU A 67 -8.33 -5.08 6.74
CA GLU A 67 -9.61 -5.54 7.31
C GLU A 67 -9.49 -6.99 7.80
N THR A 68 -10.30 -7.35 8.79
CA THR A 68 -10.38 -8.73 9.31
C THR A 68 -11.26 -9.64 8.45
N PHE A 69 -12.21 -9.05 7.73
CA PHE A 69 -13.11 -9.76 6.83
C PHE A 69 -12.70 -9.57 5.37
N LEU A 70 -12.82 -10.63 4.56
CA LEU A 70 -12.63 -10.52 3.13
C LEU A 70 -13.78 -9.70 2.51
N PRO A 71 -13.48 -8.64 1.74
CA PRO A 71 -14.50 -7.91 1.00
C PRO A 71 -15.06 -8.76 -0.14
N GLU A 72 -16.31 -8.49 -0.53
CA GLU A 72 -16.96 -9.18 -1.66
C GLU A 72 -16.26 -8.89 -3.01
N TYR A 73 -15.59 -7.74 -3.12
CA TYR A 73 -14.97 -7.24 -4.35
C TYR A 73 -13.44 -7.25 -4.29
N LEU A 74 -12.83 -8.41 -4.02
CA LEU A 74 -11.35 -8.55 -4.06
C LEU A 74 -10.73 -8.19 -5.41
N GLY A 75 -11.51 -8.27 -6.50
CA GLY A 75 -11.08 -7.88 -7.84
C GLY A 75 -10.83 -6.38 -8.01
N ASP A 76 -11.24 -5.56 -7.05
CA ASP A 76 -10.95 -4.13 -7.02
C ASP A 76 -9.59 -3.82 -6.40
N TYR A 77 -8.81 -4.82 -6.00
CA TYR A 77 -7.46 -4.61 -5.47
C TYR A 77 -6.42 -5.13 -6.46
N ASP A 78 -5.36 -4.37 -6.64
CA ASP A 78 -4.24 -4.72 -7.52
C ASP A 78 -3.31 -5.74 -6.83
N LEU A 79 -3.28 -5.72 -5.50
CA LEU A 79 -2.52 -6.64 -4.66
C LEU A 79 -3.32 -7.03 -3.43
N VAL A 80 -3.37 -8.32 -3.14
CA VAL A 80 -3.92 -8.87 -1.90
C VAL A 80 -2.80 -9.54 -1.11
N ILE A 81 -2.50 -8.99 0.07
CA ILE A 81 -1.52 -9.54 1.01
C ILE A 81 -2.28 -10.35 2.06
N ILE A 82 -2.09 -11.67 2.02
CA ILE A 82 -2.69 -12.58 2.99
C ILE A 82 -1.62 -12.97 3.99
N ASN A 83 -1.88 -12.62 5.24
CA ASN A 83 -1.06 -13.09 6.33
C ASN A 83 -1.53 -14.48 6.79
N LEU A 84 -0.92 -15.52 6.23
CA LEU A 84 -1.06 -16.88 6.74
C LEU A 84 -0.13 -17.00 7.94
N GLY A 85 -0.69 -16.93 9.14
CA GLY A 85 0.10 -16.98 10.37
C GLY A 85 0.94 -18.24 10.36
N TYR A 86 2.17 -18.14 10.84
CA TYR A 86 3.04 -19.30 10.98
C TYR A 86 2.36 -20.26 11.98
N PRO A 87 1.92 -21.47 11.60
CA PRO A 87 1.58 -22.48 12.59
C PRO A 87 2.90 -22.80 13.28
N GLY A 88 3.06 -22.32 14.53
CA GLY A 88 4.32 -22.44 15.24
C GLY A 88 4.85 -23.88 15.17
N CYS A 89 6.09 -24.04 14.72
CA CYS A 89 6.88 -25.18 15.18
C CYS A 89 7.07 -24.95 16.67
N GLY A 90 6.43 -25.78 17.49
CA GLY A 90 6.63 -25.80 18.94
C GLY A 90 8.07 -26.10 19.34
#